data_AF-A0A183KUZ3-F1
#
_entry.id   AF-A0A183KUZ3-F1
#
_cell.length_a   1.000
_cell.length_b   1.000
_cell.length_c   1.000
_cell.angle_alpha   90.00
_cell.angle_beta   90.00
_cell.angle_gamma   90.00
#
_symmetry.space_group_name_H-M   'P 1'
#
loop_
_entity.id
_entity.type
_entity.pdbx_description
1 polymer ?
#
loop_
_entity_poly.entity_id
_entity_poly.type
_entity_poly.pdbx_seq_one_letter_code
_entity_poly.pdbx_strand_id
1 'polypeptide(L)' 'MKPNEIQERLMLARLHGHIWYVQPSVAIKGEGLYEGLTWLNANYNSR' A
#
# COMPACT_ATOMS: atom_id res chain seq x y z
N MET A 1 -8.30 2.90 11.16
CA MET A 1 -6.95 2.46 11.58
C MET A 1 -5.95 3.28 10.78
N LYS A 2 -4.89 3.79 11.41
CA LYS A 2 -3.93 4.63 10.68
C LYS A 2 -2.98 3.73 9.86
N PRO A 3 -2.50 4.17 8.67
CA PRO A 3 -1.61 3.36 7.83
C PRO A 3 -0.35 2.84 8.54
N ASN A 4 0.23 3.62 9.45
CA ASN A 4 1.40 3.22 10.24
C ASN A 4 1.11 2.05 11.19
N GLU A 5 -0.06 2.03 11.82
CA GLU A 5 -0.48 0.93 12.71
C GLU A 5 -0.64 -0.38 11.92
N ILE A 6 -1.14 -0.30 10.69
CA ILE A 6 -1.23 -1.46 9.78
C ILE A 6 0.17 -1.95 9.39
N GLN A 7 1.07 -1.04 9.02
CA GLN A 7 2.45 -1.37 8.67
C GLN A 7 3.16 -2.14 9.79
N GLU A 8 2.99 -1.69 11.04
CA GLU A 8 3.57 -2.33 12.22
C GLU A 8 2.95 -3.72 12.48
N ARG A 9 1.61 -3.82 12.48
CA ARG A 9 0.90 -5.09 12.76
C ARG A 9 1.14 -6.17 11.72
N LEU A 10 1.29 -5.78 10.46
CA LEU A 10 1.62 -6.69 9.36
C LEU A 10 3.13 -6.89 9.18
N MET A 11 3.95 -6.21 9.98
CA MET A 11 5.41 -6.31 9.95
C MET A 11 6.02 -6.06 8.56
N LEU A 12 5.45 -5.12 7.79
CA LEU A 12 5.85 -4.90 6.39
C LEU A 12 7.31 -4.50 6.24
N ALA A 13 7.90 -3.88 7.27
CA ALA A 13 9.33 -3.56 7.30
C ALA A 13 10.26 -4.80 7.23
N ARG A 14 9.74 -6.01 7.48
CA ARG A 14 10.48 -7.28 7.36
C ARG A 14 10.47 -7.88 5.95
N LEU A 15 9.68 -7.31 5.03
CA LEU A 15 9.60 -7.76 3.63
C LEU A 15 10.79 -7.22 2.83
N HIS A 16 11.96 -7.77 3.08
CA HIS A 16 13.17 -7.45 2.32
C HIS A 16 13.03 -7.92 0.87
N GLY A 17 13.46 -7.08 -0.09
CA GLY A 17 13.41 -7.41 -1.52
C GLY A 17 12.03 -7.23 -2.18
N HIS A 18 11.05 -6.67 -1.46
CA HIS A 18 9.75 -6.31 -2.02
C HIS A 18 9.43 -4.84 -1.76
N ILE A 19 8.95 -4.16 -2.80
CA ILE A 19 8.43 -2.80 -2.68
C ILE A 19 6.96 -2.90 -2.29
N TRP A 20 6.58 -2.16 -1.24
CA TRP A 20 5.23 -2.18 -0.68
C TRP A 20 4.78 -0.76 -0.31
N TYR A 21 3.46 -0.57 -0.20
CA TYR A 21 2.86 0.69 0.22
C TYR A 21 1.49 0.42 0.84
N VAL A 22 1.17 1.17 1.89
CA VAL A 22 -0.13 1.11 2.57
C VAL A 22 -0.97 2.29 2.12
N GLN A 23 -1.89 2.05 1.18
CA GLN A 23 -2.85 3.04 0.72
C GLN A 23 -4.14 2.98 1.57
N PRO A 24 -4.47 4.03 2.36
CA PRO A 24 -5.78 4.12 2.98
C PRO A 24 -6.87 4.28 1.91
N SER A 25 -7.98 3.52 2.03
CA SER A 25 -9.08 3.56 1.07
C SER A 25 -10.44 3.26 1.71
N VAL A 26 -11.51 3.71 1.03
CA VAL A 26 -12.90 3.39 1.37
C VAL A 26 -13.60 2.88 0.10
N ALA A 27 -13.67 1.55 -0.05
CA ALA A 27 -14.12 0.92 -1.28
C ALA A 27 -15.52 1.39 -1.76
N ILE A 28 -16.48 1.51 -0.85
CA ILE A 28 -17.86 1.95 -1.17
C ILE A 28 -17.95 3.40 -1.66
N LYS A 29 -16.96 4.23 -1.33
CA LYS A 29 -16.88 5.63 -1.78
C LYS A 29 -15.90 5.82 -2.95
N GLY A 30 -15.10 4.79 -3.26
CA GLY A 30 -14.03 4.86 -4.25
C GLY A 30 -12.77 5.61 -3.79
N GLU A 31 -12.74 6.15 -2.58
CA GLU A 31 -11.59 6.92 -2.05
C GLU A 31 -10.34 6.04 -1.94
N GLY A 32 -9.20 6.54 -2.40
CA GLY A 32 -7.89 5.88 -2.29
C GLY A 32 -7.64 4.74 -3.29
N LEU A 33 -8.64 4.34 -4.09
CA LEU A 33 -8.48 3.24 -5.04
C LEU A 33 -7.61 3.63 -6.23
N TYR A 34 -7.82 4.82 -6.78
CA TYR A 34 -7.06 5.30 -7.93
C TYR A 34 -5.59 5.48 -7.56
N GLU A 35 -5.31 6.10 -6.42
CA GLU A 35 -3.97 6.33 -5.89
C GLU A 35 -3.23 5.00 -5.66
N GLY A 36 -3.92 3.99 -5.11
CA GLY A 36 -3.35 2.66 -4.91
C GLY A 36 -2.98 1.98 -6.24
N LEU A 37 -3.85 2.08 -7.25
CA LEU A 37 -3.60 1.53 -8.58
C LEU A 37 -2.49 2.29 -9.33
N THR A 38 -2.46 3.62 -9.21
CA THR A 38 -1.38 4.44 -9.76
C THR A 38 -0.04 4.06 -9.16
N TRP A 39 0.03 3.89 -7.83
CA TRP A 39 1.25 3.46 -7.16
C TRP A 39 1.69 2.07 -7.64
N LEU A 40 0.76 1.12 -7.76
CA LEU A 40 1.06 -0.21 -8.25
C LEU A 40 1.62 -0.17 -9.68
N ASN A 41 0.97 0.59 -10.58
CA ASN A 41 1.42 0.75 -11.96
C ASN A 41 2.78 1.47 -12.07
N ALA A 42 3.12 2.33 -11.11
CA ALA A 42 4.44 2.94 -11.05
C ALA A 42 5.54 1.97 -10.54
N ASN A 43 5.17 0.90 -9.82
CA ASN A 43 6.13 0.06 -9.10
C ASN A 43 6.12 -1.43 -9.49
N TYR A 44 5.27 -1.87 -10.43
CA TYR A 44 5.13 -3.29 -10.77
C TYR A 44 6.38 -3.93 -11.42
N ASN A 45 7.25 -3.12 -12.02
CA ASN A 45 8.51 -3.56 -12.62
C ASN A 45 9.74 -3.22 -11.78
N SER A 46 9.54 -2.62 -10.61
CA SER A 46 10.64 -2.26 -9.72
C SER A 46 11.21 -3.54 -9.12
N ARG A 47 12.35 -3.98 -9.66
CA ARG A 47 13.12 -5.14 -9.23
C ARG A 47 13.91 -4.84 -7.96
#